data_AF-A0A932LQY1-F1
#
_entry.id   AF-A0A932LQY1-F1
#
_cell.length_a   1.000
_cell.length_b   1.000
_cell.length_c   1.000
_cell.angle_alpha   90.00
_cell.angle_beta   90.00
_cell.angle_gamma   90.00
#
_symmetry.space_group_name_H-M   'P 1'
#
loop_
_entity.id
_entity.type
_entity.pdbx_description
1 polymer ?
#
loop_
_entity_poly.entity_id
_entity_poly.type
_entity_poly.pdbx_seq_one_letter_code
_entity_poly.pdbx_strand_id
1 'polypeptide(L)'
;MSDVKDKNKDFVAAVGSDVRKSPVRVAFVTRRTSAQVKAHDEEVVQSFPEVIFRAAIVMQVLTIILVLISLFFNAPLEGLADPSHTPNPAKAPWYFLGLQELLHYFPPMVAGVLVPTLVVLALIVIPYFNINIEAEGLFTKDRQKRLRIFWVVASVFSLFLLAFDVIVALVPTLITVALMAMAAGATVDSPSRFRRSLAAKPLSFWIMSWFLFELVVLTAVGTLFRGPGWSWVLPWRS
;
A
#
# COMPACT_ATOMS: atom_id res chain seq x y z
N MET A 1 50.27 29.36 30.96
CA MET A 1 49.24 29.40 32.01
C MET A 1 48.17 30.40 31.55
N SER A 2 47.26 29.98 30.67
CA SER A 2 46.27 30.86 30.03
C SER A 2 44.92 30.70 30.71
N ASP A 3 44.44 31.79 31.32
CA ASP A 3 43.13 31.99 31.92
C ASP A 3 41.99 31.51 31.01
N VAL A 4 41.29 30.45 31.41
CA VAL A 4 40.01 30.06 30.82
C VAL A 4 38.92 30.76 31.63
N LYS A 5 38.48 31.92 31.14
CA LYS A 5 37.29 32.63 31.64
C LYS A 5 36.09 31.68 31.64
N ASP A 6 35.60 31.38 32.83
CA ASP A 6 34.34 30.69 33.08
C ASP A 6 33.20 31.57 32.55
N LYS A 7 32.73 31.28 31.34
CA LYS A 7 31.52 31.90 30.77
C LYS A 7 30.33 31.26 31.47
N ASN A 8 29.88 31.88 32.55
CA ASN A 8 28.62 31.56 33.20
C ASN A 8 27.50 31.69 32.15
N LYS A 9 27.05 30.56 31.60
CA LYS A 9 25.96 30.52 30.64
C LYS A 9 24.67 30.53 31.46
N ASP A 10 23.93 31.62 31.40
CA ASP A 10 22.61 31.73 32.03
C ASP A 10 21.65 30.72 31.38
N PHE A 11 21.48 29.56 32.01
CA PHE A 11 20.48 28.59 31.61
C PHE A 11 19.12 29.04 32.15
N VAL A 12 18.27 29.57 31.28
CA VAL A 12 16.88 29.90 31.62
C VAL A 12 16.04 28.63 31.48
N ALA A 13 15.50 28.14 32.60
CA ALA A 13 14.54 27.05 32.59
C ALA A 13 13.20 27.55 32.05
N ALA A 14 12.78 27.03 30.90
CA ALA A 14 11.48 27.30 30.31
C ALA A 14 10.75 25.98 30.01
N VAL A 15 9.44 25.95 30.24
CA VAL A 15 8.61 24.80 29.88
C VAL A 15 8.27 24.92 28.40
N GLY A 16 8.85 24.06 27.56
CA GLY A 16 8.64 24.07 26.11
C GLY A 16 8.68 22.67 25.52
N SER A 17 7.78 22.40 24.58
CA SER A 17 7.68 21.11 23.88
C SER A 17 8.58 21.05 22.62
N ASP A 18 8.92 22.19 22.03
CA ASP A 18 9.65 22.33 20.76
C ASP A 18 11.12 21.84 20.86
N VAL A 19 11.43 20.78 20.12
CA VAL A 19 12.74 20.07 20.14
C VAL A 19 13.86 20.92 19.57
N ARG A 20 13.55 21.83 18.64
CA ARG A 20 14.58 22.64 17.97
C ARG A 20 15.03 23.82 18.82
N LYS A 21 14.18 24.30 19.73
CA LYS A 21 14.44 25.48 20.57
C LYS A 21 15.13 25.16 21.90
N SER A 22 15.00 23.93 22.40
CA SER A 22 15.51 23.54 23.73
C SER A 22 16.32 22.24 23.66
N PRO A 23 17.64 22.33 23.41
CA PRO A 23 18.49 21.16 23.19
C PRO A 23 18.81 20.38 24.48
N VAL A 24 18.75 21.02 25.66
CA VAL A 24 18.97 20.38 26.97
C VAL A 24 17.64 20.32 27.72
N ARG A 25 17.25 19.12 28.16
CA ARG A 25 15.93 18.86 28.74
C ARG A 25 16.07 18.02 30.01
N VAL A 26 15.44 18.47 31.09
CA VAL A 26 15.33 17.73 32.34
C VAL A 26 13.88 17.32 32.50
N ALA A 27 13.61 16.01 32.56
CA ALA A 27 12.27 15.47 32.74
C ALA A 27 12.03 15.16 34.21
N PHE A 28 11.09 15.87 34.84
CA PHE A 28 10.63 15.55 36.19
C PHE A 28 9.54 14.49 36.12
N VAL A 29 9.88 13.25 36.49
CA VAL A 29 8.92 12.15 36.59
C VAL A 29 8.43 12.08 38.04
N THR A 30 7.23 12.61 38.31
CA THR A 30 6.64 12.54 39.65
C THR A 30 5.97 11.18 39.86
N ARG A 31 6.00 10.66 41.10
CA ARG A 31 5.51 9.33 41.49
C ARG A 31 4.01 9.10 41.29
N ARG A 32 3.24 10.12 40.90
CA ARG A 32 1.78 10.07 40.68
C ARG A 32 1.38 10.18 39.21
N THR A 33 2.32 10.35 38.29
CA THR A 33 2.00 10.32 36.86
C THR A 33 1.78 8.87 36.46
N SER A 34 0.51 8.42 36.48
CA SER A 34 0.11 7.22 35.74
C SER A 34 0.67 7.33 34.32
N ALA A 35 1.00 6.21 33.68
CA ALA A 35 1.33 6.18 32.26
C ALA A 35 0.09 6.59 31.44
N GLN A 36 -0.27 7.88 31.47
CA GLN A 36 -1.17 8.48 30.53
C GLN A 36 -0.45 8.31 29.21
N VAL A 37 -1.03 7.49 28.34
CA VAL A 37 -0.82 7.60 26.90
C VAL A 37 -0.92 9.09 26.63
N LYS A 38 0.20 9.70 26.22
CA LYS A 38 0.17 11.08 25.72
C LYS A 38 -0.77 11.00 24.52
N ALA A 39 -2.04 11.31 24.74
CA ALA A 39 -2.93 11.64 23.65
C ALA A 39 -2.21 12.80 22.97
N HIS A 40 -1.63 12.53 21.80
CA HIS A 40 -1.37 13.63 20.90
C HIS A 40 -2.76 14.16 20.59
N ASP A 41 -3.11 15.31 21.18
CA ASP A 41 -4.20 16.10 20.67
C ASP A 41 -3.80 16.43 19.23
N GLU A 42 -4.33 15.64 18.29
CA GLU A 42 -4.21 15.92 16.88
C GLU A 42 -4.83 17.30 16.65
N GLU A 43 -4.26 18.05 15.71
CA GLU A 43 -4.75 19.38 15.41
C GLU A 43 -6.15 19.26 14.79
N VAL A 44 -7.17 19.47 15.63
CA VAL A 44 -8.57 19.37 15.21
C VAL A 44 -9.05 20.69 14.62
N VAL A 45 -9.82 20.58 13.54
CA VAL A 45 -10.41 21.72 12.85
C VAL A 45 -11.92 21.53 12.84
N GLN A 46 -12.69 22.61 12.96
CA GLN A 46 -14.14 22.58 12.92
C GLN A 46 -14.64 21.95 11.61
N SER A 47 -15.57 20.98 11.68
CA SER A 47 -16.12 20.34 10.48
C SER A 47 -16.83 21.34 9.56
N PHE A 48 -17.51 22.32 10.15
CA PHE A 48 -18.02 23.49 9.45
C PHE A 48 -17.36 24.75 10.03
N PRO A 49 -16.83 25.66 9.21
CA PRO A 49 -16.91 25.67 7.75
C PRO A 49 -15.73 24.98 7.04
N GLU A 50 -14.65 24.68 7.76
CA GLU A 50 -13.34 24.33 7.18
C GLU A 50 -13.34 23.05 6.33
N VAL A 51 -13.82 21.93 6.87
CA VAL A 51 -13.81 20.65 6.14
C VAL A 51 -14.76 20.70 4.94
N ILE A 52 -15.93 21.33 5.11
CA ILE A 52 -16.93 21.45 4.04
C ILE A 52 -16.40 22.32 2.88
N PHE A 53 -15.74 23.45 3.15
CA PHE A 53 -15.13 24.26 2.09
C PHE A 53 -14.01 23.51 1.37
N ARG A 54 -13.13 22.81 2.12
CA ARG A 54 -12.08 21.98 1.51
C ARG A 54 -12.66 20.89 0.60
N ALA A 55 -13.70 20.20 1.07
CA ALA A 55 -14.41 19.18 0.29
C ALA A 55 -15.06 19.77 -0.98
N ALA A 56 -15.72 20.93 -0.86
CA ALA A 56 -16.32 21.62 -2.01
C ALA A 56 -15.28 22.00 -3.07
N ILE A 57 -14.12 22.53 -2.66
CA ILE A 57 -13.01 22.84 -3.58
C ILE A 57 -12.52 21.56 -4.27
N VAL A 58 -12.29 20.47 -3.53
CA VAL A 58 -11.85 19.19 -4.10
C VAL A 58 -12.87 18.64 -5.09
N MET A 59 -14.17 18.67 -4.75
CA MET A 59 -15.25 18.23 -5.66
C MET A 59 -15.30 19.09 -6.93
N GLN A 60 -15.14 20.41 -6.80
CA GLN A 60 -15.14 21.31 -7.94
C GLN A 60 -13.94 21.04 -8.86
N VAL A 61 -12.74 20.89 -8.29
CA VAL A 61 -11.52 20.56 -9.05
C VAL A 61 -11.67 19.20 -9.75
N LEU A 62 -12.17 18.17 -9.05
CA LEU A 62 -12.44 16.86 -9.66
C LEU A 62 -13.45 16.95 -10.81
N THR A 63 -14.52 17.74 -10.63
CA THR A 63 -15.52 17.96 -11.67
C THR A 63 -14.91 18.62 -12.91
N ILE A 64 -14.08 19.66 -12.72
CA ILE A 64 -13.37 20.34 -13.81
C ILE A 64 -12.47 19.34 -14.55
N ILE A 65 -11.70 18.52 -13.82
CA ILE A 65 -10.83 17.50 -14.40
C ILE A 65 -11.65 16.50 -15.24
N LEU A 66 -12.77 16.00 -14.71
CA LEU A 66 -13.64 15.07 -15.44
C LEU A 66 -14.24 15.70 -16.70
N VAL A 67 -14.68 16.95 -16.63
CA VAL A 67 -15.18 17.69 -17.80
C VAL A 67 -14.09 17.88 -18.84
N LEU A 68 -12.88 18.28 -18.43
CA LEU A 68 -11.74 18.42 -19.34
C LEU A 68 -11.43 17.09 -20.03
N ILE A 69 -11.36 15.98 -19.29
CA ILE A 69 -11.15 14.65 -19.88
C ILE A 69 -12.26 14.33 -20.89
N SER A 70 -13.52 14.58 -20.56
CA SER A 70 -14.67 14.33 -21.45
C SER A 70 -14.67 15.21 -22.71
N LEU A 71 -14.07 16.40 -22.66
CA LEU A 71 -13.95 17.28 -23.83
C LEU A 71 -12.87 16.80 -24.81
N PHE A 72 -11.80 16.17 -24.30
CA PHE A 72 -10.70 15.68 -25.13
C PHE A 72 -10.85 14.21 -25.54
N PHE A 73 -11.60 13.41 -24.78
CA PHE A 73 -11.72 11.96 -24.99
C PHE A 73 -13.20 11.55 -24.99
N ASN A 74 -13.68 11.06 -26.14
CA ASN A 74 -15.03 10.49 -26.25
C ASN A 74 -15.10 9.13 -25.51
N ALA A 75 -16.26 8.85 -24.91
CA ALA A 75 -16.52 7.54 -24.33
C ALA A 75 -16.57 6.47 -25.43
N PRO A 76 -15.85 5.34 -25.28
CA PRO A 76 -15.90 4.23 -26.22
C PRO A 76 -17.19 3.42 -26.02
N LEU A 77 -18.32 3.98 -26.46
CA LEU A 77 -19.62 3.31 -26.38
C LEU A 77 -19.78 2.35 -27.59
N GLU A 78 -20.09 1.10 -27.29
CA GLU A 78 -20.46 0.11 -28.30
C GLU A 78 -21.92 0.33 -28.78
N GLY A 79 -22.34 -0.45 -29.78
CA GLY A 79 -23.73 -0.44 -30.26
C GLY A 79 -24.72 -0.93 -29.20
N LEU A 80 -26.01 -0.88 -29.53
CA LEU A 80 -27.04 -1.47 -28.67
C LEU A 80 -26.78 -2.97 -28.48
N ALA A 81 -27.10 -3.48 -27.30
CA ALA A 81 -26.87 -4.89 -26.95
C ALA A 81 -27.63 -5.83 -27.90
N ASP A 82 -26.90 -6.79 -28.48
CA ASP A 82 -27.44 -7.84 -29.35
C ASP A 82 -27.18 -9.22 -28.71
N PRO A 83 -28.22 -9.95 -28.26
CA PRO A 83 -28.07 -11.29 -27.69
C PRO A 83 -27.49 -12.33 -28.66
N SER A 84 -27.55 -12.07 -29.97
CA SER A 84 -27.05 -12.99 -31.02
C SER A 84 -25.58 -12.76 -31.37
N HIS A 85 -24.96 -11.69 -30.86
CA HIS A 85 -23.58 -11.33 -31.14
C HIS A 85 -22.79 -11.05 -29.85
N THR A 86 -21.80 -11.90 -29.54
CA THR A 86 -20.90 -11.65 -28.41
C THR A 86 -19.65 -10.89 -28.90
N PRO A 87 -19.34 -9.71 -28.34
CA PRO A 87 -18.16 -8.96 -28.74
C PRO A 87 -16.89 -9.74 -28.40
N ASN A 88 -15.89 -9.68 -29.28
CA ASN A 88 -14.61 -10.36 -29.10
C ASN A 88 -13.44 -9.41 -29.39
N PRO A 89 -12.62 -9.03 -28.38
CA PRO A 89 -12.68 -9.44 -26.98
C PRO A 89 -13.69 -8.64 -26.15
N ALA A 90 -14.49 -9.31 -25.32
CA ALA A 90 -15.29 -8.66 -24.29
C ALA A 90 -14.41 -8.28 -23.10
N LYS A 91 -13.99 -7.01 -23.00
CA LYS A 91 -13.20 -6.49 -21.86
C LYS A 91 -14.13 -5.92 -20.79
N ALA A 92 -13.90 -6.31 -19.54
CA ALA A 92 -14.55 -5.72 -18.37
C ALA A 92 -14.03 -4.29 -18.15
N PRO A 93 -14.79 -3.46 -17.41
CA PRO A 93 -14.29 -2.17 -16.94
C PRO A 93 -12.94 -2.32 -16.23
N TRP A 94 -12.08 -1.31 -16.34
CA TRP A 94 -10.68 -1.37 -15.88
C TRP A 94 -10.53 -1.80 -14.41
N TYR A 95 -11.47 -1.45 -13.53
CA TYR A 95 -11.45 -1.84 -12.11
C TYR A 95 -11.77 -3.33 -11.87
N PHE A 96 -12.38 -4.01 -12.84
CA PHE A 96 -12.60 -5.47 -12.84
C PHE A 96 -11.64 -6.22 -13.78
N LEU A 97 -10.83 -5.51 -14.56
CA LEU A 97 -10.00 -6.13 -15.57
C LEU A 97 -8.92 -7.05 -14.97
N GLY A 98 -8.38 -6.70 -13.80
CA GLY A 98 -7.48 -7.60 -13.06
C GLY A 98 -8.17 -8.89 -12.58
N LEU A 99 -9.44 -8.81 -12.19
CA LEU A 99 -10.24 -10.00 -11.85
C LEU A 99 -10.55 -10.84 -13.09
N GLN A 100 -10.83 -10.21 -14.23
CA GLN A 100 -11.02 -10.90 -15.49
C GLN A 100 -9.75 -11.62 -15.95
N GLU A 101 -8.60 -11.00 -15.76
CA GLU A 101 -7.31 -11.63 -16.02
C GLU A 101 -7.11 -12.87 -15.12
N LEU A 102 -7.53 -12.81 -13.85
CA LEU A 102 -7.50 -13.96 -12.96
C LEU A 102 -8.45 -15.10 -13.40
N LEU A 103 -9.63 -14.76 -13.94
CA LEU A 103 -10.63 -15.70 -14.48
C LEU A 103 -10.12 -16.44 -15.73
N HIS A 104 -9.10 -15.92 -16.41
CA HIS A 104 -8.48 -16.62 -17.53
C HIS A 104 -7.65 -17.83 -17.06
N TYR A 105 -7.02 -17.73 -15.88
CA TYR A 105 -6.15 -18.79 -15.35
C TYR A 105 -6.89 -19.78 -14.45
N PHE A 106 -7.90 -19.34 -13.72
CA PHE A 106 -8.61 -20.16 -12.74
C PHE A 106 -10.05 -20.44 -13.18
N PRO A 107 -10.62 -21.59 -12.76
CA PRO A 107 -12.04 -21.86 -12.95
C PRO A 107 -12.91 -20.70 -12.42
N PRO A 108 -14.01 -20.32 -13.10
CA PRO A 108 -14.82 -19.18 -12.71
C PRO A 108 -15.31 -19.21 -11.26
N MET A 109 -15.60 -20.39 -10.73
CA MET A 109 -15.99 -20.55 -9.33
C MET A 109 -14.89 -20.17 -8.34
N VAL A 110 -13.62 -20.43 -8.69
CA VAL A 110 -12.48 -20.12 -7.81
C VAL A 110 -12.17 -18.63 -7.85
N ALA A 111 -11.92 -18.09 -9.05
CA ALA A 111 -11.52 -16.68 -9.19
C ALA A 111 -12.68 -15.70 -9.00
N GLY A 112 -13.89 -16.04 -9.46
CA GLY A 112 -15.04 -15.13 -9.44
C GLY A 112 -15.87 -15.17 -8.16
N VAL A 113 -15.89 -16.31 -7.44
CA VAL A 113 -16.74 -16.48 -6.25
C VAL A 113 -15.91 -16.72 -5.00
N LEU A 114 -15.09 -17.77 -4.98
CA LEU A 114 -14.40 -18.21 -3.77
C LEU A 114 -13.37 -17.18 -3.29
N VAL A 115 -12.48 -16.70 -4.18
CA VAL A 115 -11.44 -15.72 -3.81
C VAL A 115 -12.04 -14.40 -3.29
N PRO A 116 -12.97 -13.73 -4.00
CA PRO A 116 -13.60 -12.51 -3.49
C PRO A 116 -14.34 -12.74 -2.17
N THR A 117 -15.03 -13.87 -2.02
CA THR A 117 -15.73 -14.21 -0.77
C THR A 117 -14.76 -14.37 0.39
N LEU A 118 -13.62 -15.04 0.18
CA LEU A 118 -12.58 -15.17 1.21
C LEU A 118 -11.96 -13.82 1.58
N VAL A 119 -11.76 -12.91 0.63
CA VAL A 119 -11.28 -11.54 0.91
C VAL A 119 -12.28 -10.78 1.78
N VAL A 120 -13.57 -10.82 1.44
CA VAL A 120 -14.63 -10.17 2.22
C VAL A 120 -14.71 -10.79 3.63
N LEU A 121 -14.68 -12.11 3.75
CA LEU A 121 -14.66 -12.79 5.04
C LEU A 121 -13.43 -12.41 5.86
N ALA A 122 -12.25 -12.33 5.24
CA ALA A 122 -11.03 -11.87 5.91
C ALA A 122 -11.20 -10.45 6.45
N LEU A 123 -11.75 -9.52 5.66
CA LEU A 123 -12.03 -8.14 6.10
C LEU A 123 -13.02 -8.07 7.27
N ILE A 124 -14.06 -8.92 7.27
CA ILE A 124 -15.00 -9.04 8.38
C ILE A 124 -14.30 -9.58 9.64
N VAL A 125 -13.39 -10.54 9.47
CA VAL A 125 -12.75 -11.28 10.57
C VAL A 125 -11.60 -10.50 11.21
N ILE A 126 -10.84 -9.71 10.44
CA ILE A 126 -9.70 -8.91 10.92
C ILE A 126 -9.96 -8.14 12.24
N PRO A 127 -11.06 -7.37 12.41
CA PRO A 127 -11.27 -6.59 13.63
C PRO A 127 -11.51 -7.44 14.89
N TYR A 128 -11.83 -8.73 14.76
CA TYR A 128 -12.06 -9.63 15.90
C TYR A 128 -10.78 -10.27 16.42
N PHE A 129 -9.68 -10.18 15.68
CA PHE A 129 -8.39 -10.67 16.13
C PHE A 129 -7.52 -9.52 16.63
N ASN A 130 -6.93 -9.68 17.81
CA ASN A 130 -5.90 -8.79 18.35
C ASN A 130 -4.58 -8.97 17.60
N ILE A 131 -4.59 -8.74 16.29
CA ILE A 131 -3.39 -8.67 15.47
C ILE A 131 -2.78 -7.31 15.79
N ASN A 132 -1.85 -7.27 16.75
CA ASN A 132 -1.03 -6.09 16.98
C ASN A 132 -0.10 -5.93 15.77
N ILE A 133 -0.61 -5.35 14.68
CA ILE A 133 0.21 -4.89 13.56
C ILE A 133 0.92 -3.65 14.06
N GLU A 134 1.95 -3.86 14.87
CA GLU A 134 2.85 -2.80 15.28
C GLU A 134 3.32 -2.08 14.01
N ALA A 135 3.33 -0.75 14.04
CA ALA A 135 3.86 0.06 12.94
C ALA A 135 5.39 -0.09 12.78
N GLU A 136 5.99 -1.05 13.49
CA GLU A 136 7.40 -1.42 13.41
C GLU A 136 7.68 -2.29 12.18
N GLY A 137 8.95 -2.33 11.78
CA GLY A 137 9.40 -3.12 10.64
C GLY A 137 9.08 -4.61 10.77
N LEU A 138 8.66 -5.25 9.67
CA LEU A 138 8.29 -6.68 9.68
C LEU A 138 9.40 -7.59 10.22
N PHE A 139 10.68 -7.28 10.02
CA PHE A 139 11.79 -8.17 10.39
C PHE A 139 12.56 -7.73 11.64
N THR A 140 12.02 -6.80 12.44
CA THR A 140 12.69 -6.29 13.66
C THR A 140 12.61 -7.28 14.82
N LYS A 141 11.45 -7.88 15.06
CA LYS A 141 11.21 -8.88 16.11
C LYS A 141 11.24 -10.29 15.55
N ASP A 142 11.75 -11.26 16.32
CA ASP A 142 11.82 -12.69 15.96
C ASP A 142 12.30 -12.95 14.53
N ARG A 143 13.36 -12.22 14.11
CA ARG A 143 13.80 -12.14 12.71
C ARG A 143 13.95 -13.50 12.05
N GLN A 144 14.56 -14.49 12.72
CA GLN A 144 14.75 -15.83 12.16
C GLN A 144 13.41 -16.54 11.89
N LYS A 145 12.47 -16.48 12.84
CA LYS A 145 11.14 -17.09 12.68
C LYS A 145 10.36 -16.39 11.56
N ARG A 146 10.35 -15.06 11.54
CA ARG A 146 9.65 -14.27 10.51
C ARG A 146 10.25 -14.45 9.11
N LEU A 147 11.58 -14.54 8.99
CA LEU A 147 12.26 -14.88 7.74
C LEU A 147 11.90 -16.28 7.25
N ARG A 148 11.86 -17.27 8.16
CA ARG A 148 11.48 -18.64 7.80
C ARG A 148 10.05 -18.70 7.28
N ILE A 149 9.11 -18.06 7.98
CA ILE A 149 7.71 -17.95 7.54
C ILE A 149 7.63 -17.23 6.21
N PHE A 150 8.31 -16.09 6.06
CA PHE A 150 8.35 -15.31 4.83
C PHE A 150 8.80 -16.15 3.63
N TRP A 151 9.93 -16.85 3.73
CA TRP A 151 10.42 -17.69 2.64
C TRP A 151 9.49 -18.87 2.34
N VAL A 152 8.95 -19.53 3.36
CA VAL A 152 7.98 -20.62 3.15
C VAL A 152 6.74 -20.11 2.41
N VAL A 153 6.14 -19.01 2.88
CA VAL A 153 4.95 -18.41 2.26
C VAL A 153 5.25 -17.93 0.85
N ALA A 154 6.35 -17.22 0.64
CA ALA A 154 6.77 -16.73 -0.68
C ALA A 154 7.01 -17.90 -1.65
N SER A 155 7.73 -18.94 -1.23
CA SER A 155 8.00 -20.11 -2.08
C SER A 155 6.74 -20.91 -2.39
N VAL A 156 5.87 -21.17 -1.40
CA VAL A 156 4.60 -21.87 -1.62
C VAL A 156 3.71 -21.08 -2.56
N PHE A 157 3.59 -19.78 -2.36
CA PHE A 157 2.77 -18.91 -3.21
C PHE A 157 3.33 -18.79 -4.64
N SER A 158 4.65 -18.62 -4.80
CA SER A 158 5.28 -18.62 -6.12
C SER A 158 5.17 -19.96 -6.83
N LEU A 159 5.30 -21.08 -6.12
CA LEU A 159 5.07 -22.42 -6.68
C LEU A 159 3.62 -22.59 -7.12
N PHE A 160 2.67 -22.11 -6.31
CA PHE A 160 1.25 -22.11 -6.68
C PHE A 160 1.02 -21.31 -7.97
N LEU A 161 1.53 -20.07 -8.06
CA LEU A 161 1.37 -19.28 -9.28
C LEU A 161 2.01 -19.94 -10.51
N LEU A 162 3.17 -20.59 -10.34
CA LEU A 162 3.81 -21.37 -11.41
C LEU A 162 2.98 -22.59 -11.81
N ALA A 163 2.41 -23.33 -10.86
CA ALA A 163 1.62 -24.53 -11.13
C ALA A 163 0.33 -24.25 -11.91
N PHE A 164 -0.19 -23.02 -11.82
CA PHE A 164 -1.35 -22.54 -12.56
C PHE A 164 -0.98 -21.62 -13.75
N ASP A 165 0.30 -21.58 -14.13
CA ASP A 165 0.82 -20.76 -15.25
C ASP A 165 0.45 -19.26 -15.16
N VAL A 166 0.27 -18.74 -13.95
CA VAL A 166 -0.10 -17.33 -13.69
C VAL A 166 1.15 -16.45 -13.67
N ILE A 167 1.89 -16.45 -14.78
CA ILE A 167 3.18 -15.76 -14.90
C ILE A 167 3.02 -14.25 -14.69
N VAL A 168 1.89 -13.69 -15.13
CA VAL A 168 1.59 -12.25 -15.03
C VAL A 168 1.54 -11.78 -13.59
N ALA A 169 1.04 -12.60 -12.66
CA ALA A 169 1.05 -12.30 -11.22
C ALA A 169 2.38 -12.71 -10.55
N LEU A 170 3.05 -13.75 -11.07
CA LEU A 170 4.31 -14.21 -10.50
C LEU A 170 5.39 -13.12 -10.54
N VAL A 171 5.53 -12.41 -11.66
CA VAL A 171 6.56 -11.36 -11.83
C VAL A 171 6.47 -10.24 -10.76
N PRO A 172 5.32 -9.54 -10.58
CA PRO A 172 5.19 -8.52 -9.54
C PRO A 172 5.32 -9.08 -8.12
N THR A 173 4.85 -10.31 -7.90
CA THR A 173 5.06 -11.03 -6.64
C THR A 173 6.55 -11.22 -6.35
N LEU A 174 7.34 -11.71 -7.30
CA LEU A 174 8.78 -11.94 -7.12
C LEU A 174 9.55 -10.64 -6.88
N ILE A 175 9.17 -9.55 -7.55
CA ILE A 175 9.76 -8.22 -7.31
C ILE A 175 9.46 -7.77 -5.88
N THR A 176 8.23 -7.94 -5.40
CA THR A 176 7.85 -7.61 -4.01
C THR A 176 8.63 -8.48 -3.01
N VAL A 177 8.74 -9.78 -3.26
CA VAL A 177 9.54 -10.72 -2.46
C VAL A 177 11.00 -10.28 -2.43
N ALA A 178 11.57 -9.86 -3.56
CA ALA A 178 12.95 -9.35 -3.61
C ALA A 178 13.12 -8.08 -2.77
N LEU A 179 12.17 -7.13 -2.86
CA LEU A 179 12.17 -5.92 -2.03
C LEU A 179 12.02 -6.23 -0.54
N MET A 180 11.18 -7.20 -0.17
CA MET A 180 11.02 -7.68 1.19
C MET A 180 12.28 -8.37 1.71
N ALA A 181 12.96 -9.17 0.88
CA ALA A 181 14.22 -9.81 1.22
C ALA A 181 15.33 -8.77 1.43
N MET A 182 15.37 -7.72 0.59
CA MET A 182 16.26 -6.58 0.78
C MET A 182 15.96 -5.83 2.09
N ALA A 183 14.68 -5.64 2.41
CA ALA A 183 14.24 -5.03 3.68
C ALA A 183 14.66 -5.89 4.88
N ALA A 184 14.56 -7.21 4.75
CA ALA A 184 14.93 -8.16 5.79
C ALA A 184 16.45 -8.23 6.02
N GLY A 185 17.25 -7.98 4.98
CA GLY A 185 18.71 -7.88 5.07
C GLY A 185 19.19 -6.56 5.66
N ALA A 186 18.35 -5.52 5.63
CA ALA A 186 18.68 -4.18 6.09
C ALA A 186 18.42 -4.02 7.60
N THR A 187 19.45 -3.64 8.35
CA THR A 187 19.31 -3.20 9.74
C THR A 187 19.07 -1.70 9.81
N VAL A 188 18.59 -1.20 10.95
CA VAL A 188 18.36 0.25 11.19
C VAL A 188 19.62 1.08 10.90
N ASP A 189 20.80 0.48 11.10
CA ASP A 189 22.11 1.10 10.87
C ASP A 189 22.61 1.04 9.42
N SER A 190 21.81 0.49 8.50
CA SER A 190 22.21 0.37 7.09
C SER A 190 22.56 1.74 6.47
N PRO A 191 23.66 1.88 5.71
CA PRO A 191 24.15 3.17 5.21
C PRO A 191 23.23 3.79 4.14
N SER A 192 22.56 2.97 3.32
CA SER A 192 21.66 3.48 2.29
C SER A 192 20.30 3.87 2.86
N ARG A 193 19.87 5.12 2.63
CA ARG A 193 18.55 5.64 3.05
C ARG A 193 17.39 4.78 2.55
N PHE A 194 17.48 4.26 1.33
CA PHE A 194 16.46 3.40 0.74
C PHE A 194 16.23 2.12 1.54
N ARG A 195 17.29 1.35 1.81
CA ARG A 195 17.17 0.10 2.59
C ARG A 195 16.66 0.33 4.01
N ARG A 196 17.08 1.44 4.65
CA ARG A 196 16.57 1.82 5.98
C ARG A 196 15.07 2.11 5.95
N SER A 197 14.60 2.83 4.92
CA SER A 197 13.17 3.10 4.72
C SER A 197 12.37 1.81 4.55
N LEU A 198 12.88 0.86 3.76
CA LEU A 198 12.25 -0.45 3.54
C LEU A 198 12.18 -1.28 4.83
N ALA A 199 13.26 -1.32 5.60
CA ALA A 199 13.32 -2.07 6.86
C ALA A 199 12.30 -1.57 7.90
N ALA A 200 11.95 -0.28 7.87
CA ALA A 200 10.98 0.32 8.77
C ALA A 200 9.51 0.07 8.38
N LYS A 201 9.24 -0.56 7.23
CA LYS A 201 7.87 -0.75 6.77
C LYS A 201 7.16 -1.91 7.49
N PRO A 202 5.93 -1.69 7.99
CA PRO A 202 5.14 -2.74 8.64
C PRO A 202 4.62 -3.76 7.62
N LEU A 203 4.12 -4.89 8.11
CA LEU A 203 3.53 -5.96 7.28
C LEU A 203 2.39 -5.44 6.38
N SER A 204 1.52 -4.59 6.92
CA SER A 204 0.38 -4.01 6.18
C SER A 204 0.82 -3.23 4.96
N PHE A 205 1.93 -2.49 5.05
CA PHE A 205 2.52 -1.77 3.92
C PHE A 205 2.91 -2.74 2.81
N TRP A 206 3.56 -3.87 3.14
CA TRP A 206 3.98 -4.86 2.15
C TRP A 206 2.80 -5.54 1.49
N ILE A 207 1.79 -5.94 2.25
CA ILE A 207 0.56 -6.55 1.72
C ILE A 207 -0.13 -5.57 0.78
N MET A 208 -0.38 -4.33 1.23
CA MET A 208 -1.06 -3.33 0.41
C MET A 208 -0.26 -2.99 -0.86
N SER A 209 1.06 -2.84 -0.73
CA SER A 209 1.93 -2.55 -1.88
C SER A 209 1.92 -3.69 -2.89
N TRP A 210 1.94 -4.95 -2.43
CA TRP A 210 1.82 -6.11 -3.29
C TRP A 210 0.45 -6.15 -4.00
N PHE A 211 -0.66 -5.96 -3.26
CA PHE A 211 -2.01 -5.92 -3.85
C PHE A 211 -2.16 -4.81 -4.90
N LEU A 212 -1.69 -3.60 -4.60
CA LEU A 212 -1.75 -2.49 -5.56
C LEU A 212 -0.87 -2.75 -6.78
N PHE A 213 0.30 -3.35 -6.59
CA PHE A 213 1.20 -3.66 -7.69
C PHE A 213 0.62 -4.74 -8.60
N GLU A 214 0.05 -5.81 -8.03
CA GLU A 214 -0.72 -6.82 -8.78
C GLU A 214 -1.87 -6.20 -9.54
N LEU A 215 -2.68 -5.36 -8.88
CA LEU A 215 -3.82 -4.70 -9.52
C LEU A 215 -3.37 -3.87 -10.72
N VAL A 216 -2.29 -3.10 -10.59
CA VAL A 216 -1.76 -2.28 -11.69
C VAL A 216 -1.24 -3.16 -12.83
N VAL A 217 -0.46 -4.20 -12.52
CA VAL A 217 0.13 -5.09 -13.53
C VAL A 217 -0.95 -5.87 -14.27
N LEU A 218 -1.88 -6.50 -13.56
CA LEU A 218 -2.97 -7.26 -14.17
C LEU A 218 -3.89 -6.36 -15.00
N THR A 219 -4.18 -5.14 -14.53
CA THR A 219 -4.97 -4.17 -15.31
C THR A 219 -4.22 -3.72 -16.56
N ALA A 220 -2.92 -3.44 -16.46
CA ALA A 220 -2.11 -3.07 -17.63
C ALA A 220 -2.03 -4.21 -18.65
N VAL A 221 -1.86 -5.45 -18.19
CA VAL A 221 -1.82 -6.65 -19.05
C VAL A 221 -3.17 -6.86 -19.74
N GLY A 222 -4.27 -6.85 -18.99
CA GLY A 222 -5.62 -6.98 -19.57
C GLY A 222 -5.95 -5.87 -20.57
N THR A 223 -5.44 -4.66 -20.32
CA THR A 223 -5.71 -3.51 -21.20
C THR A 223 -4.93 -3.61 -22.49
N LEU A 224 -3.61 -3.82 -22.40
CA LEU A 224 -2.69 -3.64 -23.51
C LEU A 224 -2.32 -4.93 -24.24
N PHE A 225 -2.30 -6.07 -23.54
CA PHE A 225 -1.72 -7.31 -24.07
C PHE A 225 -2.76 -8.41 -24.34
N ARG A 226 -4.06 -8.16 -24.06
CA ARG A 226 -5.16 -9.10 -24.37
C ARG A 226 -5.91 -8.70 -25.63
N GLY A 227 -5.90 -9.60 -26.61
CA GLY A 227 -6.57 -9.49 -27.92
C GLY A 227 -7.73 -10.48 -28.09
N PRO A 228 -8.12 -10.78 -29.35
CA PRO A 228 -9.24 -11.69 -29.64
C PRO A 228 -9.10 -13.05 -28.95
N GLY A 229 -10.20 -13.55 -28.39
CA GLY A 229 -10.24 -14.79 -27.62
C GLY A 229 -9.50 -14.72 -26.27
N TRP A 230 -9.22 -13.51 -25.76
CA TRP A 230 -8.35 -13.28 -24.61
C TRP A 230 -6.91 -13.79 -24.80
N SER A 231 -6.48 -13.95 -26.06
CA SER A 231 -5.13 -14.38 -26.39
C SER A 231 -4.11 -13.25 -26.15
N TRP A 232 -2.86 -13.64 -25.92
CA TRP A 232 -1.77 -12.69 -25.76
C TRP A 232 -1.39 -12.06 -27.11
N VAL A 233 -1.38 -10.74 -27.18
CA VAL A 233 -1.04 -9.95 -28.37
C VAL A 233 -0.07 -8.84 -27.99
N LEU A 234 0.91 -8.54 -28.86
CA LEU A 234 1.79 -7.40 -28.66
C LEU A 234 1.05 -6.11 -29.06
N PRO A 235 1.07 -5.05 -28.21
CA PRO A 235 0.23 -3.86 -28.43
C PRO A 235 0.51 -3.12 -29.75
N TRP A 236 1.68 -3.32 -30.33
CA TRP A 236 2.22 -2.61 -31.50
C TRP A 236 2.41 -3.51 -32.73
N ARG A 237 1.88 -4.74 -32.73
CA ARG A 237 1.75 -5.56 -33.94
C ARG A 237 0.27 -5.62 -34.31
N SER A 238 -0.17 -4.57 -35.00
CA SER A 238 -1.43 -4.54 -35.77
C SER A 238 -1.30 -5.39 -37.04
#